data_AF-A0A821K163-F1
#
_entry.id   AF-A0A821K163-F1
#
_cell.length_a   1.000
_cell.length_b   1.000
_cell.length_c   1.000
_cell.angle_alpha   90.00
_cell.angle_beta   90.00
_cell.angle_gamma   90.00
#
_symmetry.space_group_name_H-M   'P 1'
#
loop_
_entity.id
_entity.type
_entity.pdbx_description
1 polymer ?
#
loop_
_entity_poly.entity_id
_entity_poly.type
_entity_poly.pdbx_seq_one_letter_code
_entity_poly.pdbx_strand_id
1 'polypeptide(L)'
;MRQITKDFRIQAMRLYVQSLTRENELLSNEIKRIIEGFPQDNDDGFDAEPGYKAFKHYHNLRGKRLNLEAEQSIHFLSEQQVEGDTNNPQ
;
A
#
# COMPACT_ATOMS: atom_id res chain seq x y z
N MET A 1 -1.34 -0.11 32.16
CA MET A 1 -2.12 0.39 31.00
C MET A 1 -1.23 0.96 29.90
N ARG A 2 -0.34 1.94 30.16
CA ARG A 2 0.52 2.56 29.14
C ARG A 2 1.31 1.57 28.27
N GLN A 3 1.97 0.58 28.88
CA GLN A 3 2.73 -0.45 28.16
C GLN A 3 1.83 -1.33 27.28
N ILE A 4 0.72 -1.82 27.84
CA ILE A 4 -0.27 -2.63 27.12
C ILE A 4 -0.79 -1.89 25.88
N THR A 5 -1.14 -0.61 26.01
CA THR A 5 -1.58 0.22 24.87
C THR A 5 -0.49 0.40 23.80
N LYS A 6 0.78 0.52 24.22
CA LYS A 6 1.92 0.59 23.29
C LYS A 6 2.09 -0.71 22.52
N ASP A 7 2.05 -1.85 23.21
CA ASP A 7 2.18 -3.17 22.60
C ASP A 7 1.06 -3.46 21.61
N PHE A 8 -0.20 -3.12 21.95
CA PHE A 8 -1.33 -3.23 21.03
C PHE A 8 -1.17 -2.37 19.79
N ARG A 9 -0.68 -1.13 19.94
CA ARG A 9 -0.47 -0.22 18.80
C ARG A 9 0.60 -0.75 17.85
N ILE A 10 1.69 -1.31 18.40
CA ILE A 10 2.76 -1.93 17.59
C ILE A 10 2.22 -3.16 16.85
N GLN A 11 1.48 -4.04 17.53
CA GLN A 11 0.91 -5.23 16.90
C GLN A 11 -0.10 -4.88 15.80
N ALA A 12 -0.98 -3.92 16.07
CA ALA A 12 -1.94 -3.43 15.08
C ALA A 12 -1.23 -2.83 13.86
N MET A 13 -0.17 -2.04 14.06
CA MET A 13 0.58 -1.45 12.96
C MET A 13 1.35 -2.50 12.15
N ARG A 14 1.90 -3.54 12.79
CA ARG A 14 2.54 -4.67 12.07
C ARG A 14 1.55 -5.41 11.18
N LEU A 15 0.36 -5.71 11.70
CA LEU A 15 -0.72 -6.33 10.93
C LEU A 15 -1.17 -5.42 9.78
N TYR A 16 -1.24 -4.12 10.01
CA TYR A 16 -1.57 -3.15 8.98
C TYR A 16 -0.55 -3.12 7.84
N VAL A 17 0.76 -3.10 8.15
CA VAL A 17 1.82 -3.19 7.12
C VAL A 17 1.71 -4.50 6.32
N GLN A 18 1.50 -5.63 6.99
CA GLN A 18 1.31 -6.92 6.31
C GLN A 18 0.08 -6.91 5.39
N SER A 19 -1.02 -6.29 5.83
CA SER A 19 -2.22 -6.10 5.02
C SER A 19 -1.95 -5.25 3.78
N LEU A 20 -1.20 -4.14 3.93
CA LEU A 20 -0.83 -3.27 2.81
C LEU A 20 0.01 -4.02 1.78
N THR A 21 1.00 -4.81 2.21
CA THR A 21 1.82 -5.63 1.30
C THR A 21 0.97 -6.60 0.51
N ARG A 22 0.07 -7.32 1.18
CA ARG A 22 -0.83 -8.28 0.53
C ARG A 22 -1.81 -7.61 -0.44
N GLU A 23 -2.38 -6.46 -0.06
CA GLU A 23 -3.23 -5.67 -0.95
C GLU A 23 -2.44 -5.25 -2.20
N ASN A 24 -1.21 -4.79 -2.05
CA ASN A 24 -0.36 -4.38 -3.16
C ASN A 24 -0.06 -5.53 -4.13
N GLU A 25 0.25 -6.73 -3.62
CA GLU A 25 0.48 -7.93 -4.44
C GLU A 25 -0.75 -8.34 -5.24
N LEU A 26 -1.93 -8.35 -4.60
CA LEU A 26 -3.19 -8.71 -5.25
C LEU A 26 -3.55 -7.72 -6.36
N LEU A 27 -3.46 -6.42 -6.05
CA LEU A 27 -3.80 -5.36 -6.99
C LEU A 27 -2.84 -5.31 -8.18
N SER A 28 -1.54 -5.49 -7.95
CA SER A 28 -0.55 -5.42 -9.03
C SER A 28 -0.83 -6.44 -10.13
N ASN A 29 -1.25 -7.66 -9.75
CA ASN A 29 -1.60 -8.70 -10.70
C ASN A 29 -2.91 -8.40 -11.44
N GLU A 30 -3.92 -7.90 -10.74
CA GLU A 30 -5.21 -7.53 -11.32
C GLU A 30 -5.08 -6.36 -12.30
N ILE A 31 -4.39 -5.29 -11.89
CA ILE A 31 -4.13 -4.10 -12.71
C ILE A 31 -3.40 -4.49 -13.99
N LYS A 32 -2.38 -5.35 -13.89
CA LYS A 32 -1.63 -5.83 -15.06
C LYS A 32 -2.54 -6.56 -16.05
N ARG A 33 -3.38 -7.49 -15.57
CA ARG A 33 -4.34 -8.22 -16.42
C ARG A 33 -5.36 -7.31 -17.08
N ILE A 34 -5.87 -6.31 -16.35
CA ILE A 34 -6.82 -5.36 -16.90
C ILE A 34 -6.15 -4.49 -17.96
N ILE A 35 -4.93 -3.98 -17.71
CA ILE A 35 -4.13 -3.24 -18.70
C ILE A 35 -3.88 -4.07 -19.97
N GLU A 36 -3.54 -5.34 -19.82
CA GLU A 36 -3.34 -6.26 -20.95
C GLU A 36 -4.64 -6.56 -21.72
N GLY A 37 -5.79 -6.51 -21.04
CA GLY A 37 -7.11 -6.71 -21.62
C GLY A 37 -7.75 -5.46 -22.22
N PHE A 38 -7.13 -4.28 -22.13
CA PHE A 38 -7.64 -3.10 -22.81
C PHE A 38 -7.51 -3.28 -24.33
N PRO A 39 -8.54 -2.90 -25.12
CA PRO A 39 -8.46 -2.92 -26.57
C PRO A 39 -7.23 -2.12 -27.03
N GLN A 40 -6.32 -2.76 -27.76
CA GLN A 40 -5.11 -2.10 -28.28
C GLN A 40 -5.38 -1.36 -29.58
N ASP A 41 -6.38 -1.80 -30.33
CA ASP A 41 -6.88 -1.17 -31.53
C ASP A 41 -8.25 -0.54 -31.23
N ASN A 42 -8.48 0.67 -31.74
CA ASN A 42 -9.81 1.30 -31.75
C ASN A 42 -10.69 0.58 -32.79
N ASP A 43 -10.97 -0.70 -32.56
CA ASP A 43 -11.94 -1.44 -33.35
C ASP A 43 -13.35 -0.93 -33.01
N ASP A 44 -14.19 -0.83 -34.05
CA ASP A 44 -15.61 -0.43 -33.97
C ASP A 44 -15.91 1.02 -33.54
N GLY A 45 -14.97 1.96 -33.76
CA GLY A 45 -15.24 3.41 -33.59
C GLY A 45 -15.38 3.86 -32.12
N PHE A 46 -15.02 3.00 -31.17
CA PHE A 46 -14.94 3.33 -29.76
C PHE A 46 -13.48 3.68 -29.39
N ASP A 47 -13.25 4.93 -28.97
CA ASP A 47 -11.93 5.35 -28.49
C ASP A 47 -11.75 4.93 -27.02
N ALA A 48 -11.04 3.82 -26.79
CA ALA A 48 -10.76 3.29 -25.45
C ALA A 48 -9.63 4.03 -24.72
N GLU A 49 -8.86 4.85 -25.44
CA GLU A 49 -7.66 5.54 -24.97
C GLU A 49 -7.91 6.44 -23.73
N PRO A 50 -9.01 7.21 -23.62
CA PRO A 50 -9.28 8.01 -22.43
C PRO A 50 -9.55 7.14 -21.19
N GLY A 51 -10.26 6.03 -21.36
CA GLY A 51 -10.57 5.07 -20.30
C GLY A 51 -9.31 4.37 -19.80
N TYR A 52 -8.45 3.94 -20.73
CA TYR A 52 -7.14 3.36 -20.43
C TYR A 52 -6.25 4.34 -19.65
N LYS A 53 -6.15 5.59 -20.11
CA LYS A 53 -5.37 6.65 -19.44
C LYS A 53 -5.88 6.90 -18.02
N ALA A 54 -7.19 7.03 -17.83
CA ALA A 54 -7.79 7.26 -16.52
C ALA A 54 -7.53 6.07 -15.56
N PHE A 55 -7.74 4.85 -16.04
CA PHE A 55 -7.49 3.62 -15.28
C PHE A 55 -6.02 3.53 -14.84
N LYS A 56 -5.09 3.67 -15.78
CA LYS A 56 -3.65 3.66 -15.51
C LYS A 56 -3.24 4.76 -14.53
N HIS A 57 -3.76 5.98 -14.71
CA HIS A 57 -3.46 7.11 -13.84
C HIS A 57 -3.92 6.87 -12.40
N TYR A 58 -5.17 6.42 -12.21
CA TYR A 58 -5.72 6.11 -10.89
C TYR A 58 -4.90 5.03 -10.17
N HIS A 59 -4.59 3.93 -10.86
CA HIS A 59 -3.86 2.83 -10.25
C HIS A 59 -2.39 3.17 -9.96
N ASN A 60 -1.75 4.01 -10.77
CA ASN A 60 -0.43 4.56 -10.46
C ASN A 60 -0.46 5.44 -9.19
N LEU A 61 -1.49 6.30 -9.02
CA LEU A 61 -1.66 7.10 -7.81
C LEU A 61 -1.92 6.22 -6.59
N ARG A 62 -2.76 5.19 -6.73
CA ARG A 62 -3.03 4.22 -5.65
C ARG A 62 -1.75 3.50 -5.21
N GLY A 63 -0.90 3.07 -6.15
CA GLY A 63 0.40 2.48 -5.83
C GLY A 63 1.32 3.44 -5.06
N LYS A 64 1.40 4.71 -5.48
CA LYS A 64 2.15 5.74 -4.74
C LYS A 64 1.62 5.93 -3.32
N ARG A 65 0.29 5.94 -3.14
CA ARG A 65 -0.35 6.05 -1.81
C ARG A 65 0.05 4.88 -0.91
N LEU A 66 -0.05 3.65 -1.42
CA LEU A 66 0.31 2.44 -0.68
C LEU A 66 1.78 2.47 -0.23
N ASN A 67 2.69 2.92 -1.11
CA ASN A 67 4.11 3.05 -0.75
C ASN A 67 4.32 4.07 0.37
N LEU A 68 3.70 5.25 0.28
CA LEU A 68 3.79 6.28 1.33
C LEU A 68 3.21 5.78 2.67
N GLU A 69 2.07 5.10 2.65
CA GLU A 69 1.44 4.52 3.84
C GLU A 69 2.34 3.44 4.47
N ALA A 70 2.96 2.60 3.65
CA ALA A 70 3.90 1.58 4.11
C ALA A 70 5.16 2.20 4.74
N GLU A 71 5.77 3.19 4.09
CA GLU A 71 6.94 3.91 4.59
C GLU A 71 6.66 4.58 5.94
N GLN A 72 5.52 5.28 6.06
CA GLN A 72 5.11 5.93 7.32
C GLN A 72 4.89 4.90 8.43
N SER A 73 4.27 3.77 8.10
CA SER A 73 3.99 2.70 9.07
C SER A 73 5.28 2.00 9.54
N ILE A 74 6.26 1.81 8.64
CA ILE A 74 7.60 1.30 8.97
C ILE A 74 8.34 2.31 9.85
N HIS A 75 8.29 3.60 9.50
CA HIS A 75 8.92 4.67 10.29
C HIS A 75 8.36 4.68 11.72
N PHE A 76 7.03 4.69 11.86
CA PHE A 76 6.36 4.62 13.15
C PHE A 76 6.83 3.39 13.96
N LEU A 77 6.88 2.21 13.35
CA LEU A 77 7.35 0.99 14.02
C LEU A 77 8.82 1.11 14.48
N SER A 78 9.68 1.76 13.69
CA SER A 78 11.08 1.98 14.05
C SER A 78 11.24 2.93 15.23
N GLU A 79 10.47 4.03 15.29
CA GLU A 79 10.47 4.95 16.43
C GLU A 79 10.03 4.25 17.71
N GLN A 80 9.00 3.40 17.62
CA GLN A 80 8.50 2.66 18.77
C GLN A 80 9.49 1.63 19.32
N GLN A 81 10.37 1.07 18.47
CA GLN A 81 11.47 0.19 18.88
C GLN A 81 12.56 0.96 19.62
N VAL A 82 13.01 2.09 19.09
CA VAL A 82 14.04 2.94 19.73
C VAL A 82 13.59 3.41 21.12
N GLU A 83 12.33 3.85 21.25
CA GLU A 83 11.76 4.22 22.56
C GLU A 83 11.67 3.05 23.55
N GLY A 84 11.56 1.81 23.05
CA GLY A 84 11.52 0.60 23.88
C GLY A 84 12.89 0.30 24.49
N ASP A 85 13.96 0.46 23.71
CA ASP A 85 15.33 0.23 24.16
C ASP A 85 15.82 1.30 25.15
N THR A 86 15.42 2.56 24.98
CA THR A 86 15.79 3.64 25.92
C THR A 86 15.13 3.55 27.30
N ASN A 87 14.02 2.81 27.44
CA ASN A 87 13.29 2.67 28.71
C ASN A 87 13.65 1.40 29.50
N ASN A 88 14.60 0.59 29.00
CA ASN A 88 15.22 -0.50 29.73
C ASN A 88 16.68 -0.11 30.08
N PRO A 89 16.92 0.66 31.15
CA PRO A 89 18.26 0.76 31.69
C PRO A 89 18.61 -0.61 32.29
N GLN A 90 19.68 -1.23 31.78
CA GLN A 90 20.38 -2.29 32.51
C GLN A 90 20.87 -1.76 33.86
#